data_AF-A0A8H2WHE5-F1
#
_entry.id   AF-A0A8H2WHE5-F1
#
_cell.length_a   1.000
_cell.length_b   1.000
_cell.length_c   1.000
_cell.angle_alpha   90.00
_cell.angle_beta   90.00
_cell.angle_gamma   90.00
#
_symmetry.space_group_name_H-M   'P 1'
#
loop_
_entity.id
_entity.type
_entity.pdbx_description
1 polymer ?
#
loop_
_entity_poly.entity_id
_entity_poly.type
_entity_poly.pdbx_seq_one_letter_code
_entity_poly.pdbx_strand_id
1 'polypeptide(L)'
;MSFQPGIYHLINVKTARHQDLSSLSQESQVAALDLSGGDQQSIIAFPFHGGDNQKWEFIPVGNDLYHIRNVGLGKFITFPDDANDGKQVIATDGPREWEVRVGHEGVNQKDERESIRIFHPGTDKNLDLKDHGDITAGNIIQLWSQTPGQGQAWYPIPA
;
A
#
# COMPACT_ATOMS: atom_id res chain seq x y z
N MET A 1 -8.66 -16.18 -3.34
CA MET A 1 -7.51 -16.42 -4.24
C MET A 1 -6.25 -15.95 -3.52
N SER A 2 -5.10 -16.58 -3.74
CA SER A 2 -3.82 -16.05 -3.21
C SER A 2 -3.34 -14.89 -4.07
N PHE A 3 -2.76 -13.88 -3.43
CA PHE A 3 -2.11 -12.78 -4.13
C PHE A 3 -0.96 -13.31 -5.00
N GLN A 4 -0.67 -12.68 -6.14
CA GLN A 4 0.39 -13.12 -7.03
C GLN A 4 1.65 -12.27 -6.82
N PRO A 5 2.85 -12.87 -6.82
CA PRO A 5 4.10 -12.14 -6.89
C PRO A 5 4.18 -11.27 -8.15
N GLY A 6 4.86 -10.13 -8.06
CA GLY A 6 5.03 -9.21 -9.18
C GLY A 6 5.35 -7.80 -8.72
N ILE A 7 5.43 -6.89 -9.70
CA ILE A 7 5.63 -5.47 -9.46
C ILE A 7 4.29 -4.76 -9.67
N TYR A 8 3.89 -3.98 -8.68
CA TYR A 8 2.61 -3.29 -8.67
C TYR A 8 2.77 -1.82 -8.28
N HIS A 9 1.92 -0.98 -8.85
CA HIS A 9 1.51 0.27 -8.22
C HIS A 9 0.41 -0.04 -7.22
N LEU A 10 0.49 0.55 -6.02
CA LEU A 10 -0.52 0.38 -4.97
C LEU A 10 -1.35 1.65 -4.87
N ILE A 11 -2.56 1.63 -5.42
CA ILE A 11 -3.44 2.81 -5.50
C ILE A 11 -4.50 2.73 -4.40
N ASN A 12 -4.64 3.79 -3.60
CA ASN A 12 -5.57 3.79 -2.48
C ASN A 12 -7.03 3.71 -2.98
N VAL A 13 -7.79 2.76 -2.44
CA VAL A 13 -9.17 2.48 -2.88
C VAL A 13 -10.08 3.69 -2.68
N LYS A 14 -9.88 4.47 -1.61
CA LYS A 14 -10.72 5.63 -1.28
C LYS A 14 -10.82 6.63 -2.43
N THR A 15 -9.71 6.84 -3.16
CA THR A 15 -9.66 7.75 -4.31
C THR A 15 -10.01 7.10 -5.63
N ALA A 16 -9.72 5.80 -5.77
CA ALA A 16 -9.69 5.16 -7.07
C ALA A 16 -10.91 4.28 -7.39
N ARG A 17 -11.81 4.05 -6.42
CA ARG A 17 -12.98 3.16 -6.60
C ARG A 17 -13.87 3.52 -7.81
N HIS A 18 -13.96 4.80 -8.13
CA HIS A 18 -14.75 5.30 -9.26
C HIS A 18 -13.94 5.54 -10.54
N GLN A 19 -12.66 5.15 -10.55
CA GLN A 19 -11.75 5.38 -11.68
C GLN A 19 -11.67 4.14 -12.59
N ASP A 20 -11.35 4.39 -13.85
CA ASP A 20 -10.79 3.35 -14.71
C ASP A 20 -9.32 3.16 -14.33
N LEU A 21 -8.98 1.96 -13.84
CA LEU A 21 -7.64 1.69 -13.32
C LEU A 21 -6.67 1.34 -14.47
N SER A 22 -7.20 1.03 -15.65
CA SER A 22 -6.41 0.73 -16.84
C SER A 22 -5.92 1.96 -17.58
N SER A 23 -6.39 3.15 -17.19
CA SER A 23 -6.09 4.44 -17.82
C SER A 23 -5.62 5.50 -16.82
N LEU A 24 -5.12 5.10 -15.65
CA LEU A 24 -4.59 6.03 -14.66
C LEU A 24 -3.42 6.84 -15.21
N SER A 25 -3.41 8.11 -14.87
CA SER A 25 -2.37 9.07 -15.20
C SER A 25 -2.19 10.07 -14.05
N GLN A 26 -1.27 11.02 -14.21
CA GLN A 26 -1.04 12.07 -13.23
C GLN A 26 -2.26 12.98 -13.00
N GLU A 27 -3.20 13.01 -13.95
CA GLU A 27 -4.45 13.76 -13.84
C GLU A 27 -5.53 12.99 -13.05
N SER A 28 -5.35 11.70 -12.76
CA SER A 28 -6.40 10.83 -12.21
C SER A 28 -6.81 11.14 -10.76
N GLN A 29 -6.25 12.14 -10.09
CA GLN A 29 -6.56 12.52 -8.70
C GLN A 29 -6.63 11.32 -7.72
N VAL A 30 -5.73 10.35 -7.92
CA VAL A 30 -5.59 9.19 -7.03
C VAL A 30 -4.29 9.25 -6.25
N ALA A 31 -4.32 8.71 -5.03
CA ALA A 31 -3.14 8.54 -4.21
C ALA A 31 -2.52 7.15 -4.42
N ALA A 32 -1.20 7.12 -4.68
CA ALA A 32 -0.39 5.92 -4.73
C ALA A 32 0.47 5.82 -3.46
N LEU A 33 0.83 4.58 -3.08
CA LEU A 33 1.88 4.31 -2.12
C LEU A 33 3.23 4.71 -2.72
N ASP A 34 3.90 5.67 -2.12
CA ASP A 34 5.09 6.31 -2.67
C ASP A 34 6.22 6.32 -1.63
N LEU A 35 7.43 5.91 -2.04
CA LEU A 35 8.65 6.16 -1.29
C LEU A 35 9.06 7.60 -1.55
N SER A 36 8.97 8.45 -0.52
CA SER A 36 9.28 9.87 -0.60
C SER A 36 10.65 10.11 -1.22
N GLY A 37 10.67 10.78 -2.39
CA GLY A 37 11.92 11.21 -3.02
C GLY A 37 12.67 12.29 -2.22
N GLY A 38 12.00 12.94 -1.25
CA GLY A 38 12.59 14.00 -0.45
C GLY A 38 13.54 13.48 0.65
N ASP A 39 13.17 12.39 1.32
CA ASP A 39 13.96 11.80 2.41
C ASP A 39 14.44 10.37 2.13
N GLN A 40 13.96 9.73 1.06
CA GLN A 40 14.29 8.36 0.67
C GLN A 40 14.03 7.34 1.78
N GLN A 41 13.07 7.64 2.68
CA GLN A 41 12.77 6.83 3.85
C GLN A 41 11.27 6.77 4.15
N SER A 42 10.54 7.89 4.08
CA SER A 42 9.12 7.90 4.44
C SER A 42 8.27 7.22 3.37
N ILE A 43 7.33 6.37 3.79
CA ILE A 43 6.25 5.90 2.92
C ILE A 43 5.06 6.84 3.08
N ILE A 44 4.62 7.41 1.96
CA ILE A 44 3.60 8.46 1.91
C ILE A 44 2.53 8.13 0.88
N ALA A 45 1.37 8.78 0.99
CA ALA A 45 0.48 8.98 -0.14
C ALA A 45 1.00 10.10 -1.02
N PHE A 46 1.04 9.86 -2.32
CA PHE A 46 1.38 10.88 -3.29
C PHE A 46 0.53 10.73 -4.56
N PRO A 47 0.26 11.82 -5.31
CA PRO A 47 -0.39 11.71 -6.61
C PRO A 47 0.29 10.67 -7.48
N PHE A 48 -0.49 9.81 -8.12
CA PHE A 48 0.05 8.80 -9.02
C PHE A 48 0.82 9.46 -10.17
N HIS A 49 2.06 9.05 -10.40
CA HIS A 49 2.89 9.52 -11.52
C HIS A 49 3.67 8.39 -12.21
N GLY A 50 3.62 7.17 -11.68
CA GLY A 50 4.19 5.97 -12.30
C GLY A 50 5.72 5.86 -12.21
N GLY A 51 6.37 6.73 -11.44
CA GLY A 51 7.80 6.66 -11.17
C GLY A 51 8.20 5.42 -10.36
N ASP A 52 9.48 5.05 -10.43
CA ASP A 52 9.97 3.81 -9.78
C ASP A 52 9.88 3.84 -8.25
N ASN A 53 9.74 5.02 -7.64
CA ASN A 53 9.45 5.16 -6.22
C ASN A 53 7.98 4.84 -5.86
N GLN A 54 7.09 4.64 -6.84
CA GLN A 54 5.71 4.16 -6.68
C GLN A 54 5.51 2.70 -7.10
N LYS A 55 6.59 2.01 -7.49
CA LYS A 55 6.56 0.61 -7.89
C LYS A 55 7.07 -0.28 -6.76
N TRP A 56 6.29 -1.30 -6.46
CA TRP A 56 6.51 -2.20 -5.33
C TRP A 56 6.54 -3.64 -5.80
N GLU A 57 7.69 -4.29 -5.63
CA GLU A 57 7.88 -5.70 -5.90
C GLU A 57 7.48 -6.53 -4.68
N PHE A 58 6.54 -7.45 -4.88
CA PHE A 58 6.10 -8.41 -3.89
C PHE A 58 6.89 -9.71 -4.07
N ILE A 59 7.85 -9.93 -3.18
CA ILE A 59 8.74 -11.09 -3.18
C ILE A 59 8.19 -12.13 -2.20
N PRO A 60 7.73 -13.30 -2.66
CA PRO A 60 7.11 -14.30 -1.79
C PRO A 60 8.16 -14.94 -0.88
N VAL A 61 7.82 -15.11 0.40
CA VAL A 61 8.65 -15.86 1.37
C VAL A 61 7.98 -17.15 1.85
N GLY A 62 6.75 -17.42 1.39
CA GLY A 62 5.94 -18.60 1.73
C GLY A 62 4.74 -18.26 2.61
N ASN A 63 3.75 -19.15 2.70
CA ASN A 63 2.56 -18.99 3.55
C ASN A 63 1.81 -17.65 3.39
N ASP A 64 1.65 -17.19 2.14
CA ASP A 64 1.02 -15.88 1.80
C ASP A 64 1.73 -14.66 2.40
N LEU A 65 2.99 -14.82 2.81
CA LEU A 65 3.85 -13.74 3.28
C LEU A 65 4.78 -13.23 2.17
N TYR A 66 5.06 -11.94 2.23
CA TYR A 66 5.87 -11.21 1.26
C TYR A 66 6.86 -10.27 1.93
N HIS A 67 8.03 -10.11 1.31
CA HIS A 67 8.78 -8.87 1.42
C HIS A 67 8.30 -7.91 0.33
N ILE A 68 8.17 -6.62 0.65
CA ILE A 68 7.70 -5.60 -0.30
C ILE A 68 8.83 -4.61 -0.53
N ARG A 69 9.41 -4.62 -1.73
CA ARG A 69 10.60 -3.86 -2.10
C ARG A 69 10.26 -2.74 -3.08
N ASN A 70 10.74 -1.54 -2.82
CA ASN A 70 10.68 -0.42 -3.75
C ASN A 70 11.59 -0.69 -4.95
N VAL A 71 11.11 -0.48 -6.17
CA VAL A 71 11.92 -0.69 -7.39
C VAL A 71 13.00 0.38 -7.54
N GLY A 72 12.71 1.64 -7.24
CA GLY A 72 13.65 2.76 -7.46
C GLY A 72 14.91 2.69 -6.60
N LEU A 73 14.77 2.36 -5.31
CA LEU A 73 15.89 2.36 -4.36
C LEU A 73 16.23 0.98 -3.77
N GLY A 74 15.45 -0.06 -4.06
CA GLY A 74 15.68 -1.40 -3.51
C GLY A 74 15.40 -1.55 -2.01
N LYS A 75 14.82 -0.53 -1.37
CA LYS A 75 14.45 -0.54 0.06
C LYS A 75 13.12 -1.24 0.31
N PHE A 76 12.96 -1.80 1.50
CA PHE A 76 11.79 -2.58 1.89
C PHE A 76 10.86 -1.80 2.80
N ILE A 77 9.55 -1.98 2.61
CA ILE A 77 8.52 -1.49 3.53
C ILE A 77 8.70 -2.16 4.90
N THR A 78 8.80 -1.35 5.94
CA THR A 78 8.91 -1.76 7.34
C THR A 78 8.36 -0.67 8.26
N PHE A 79 8.55 -0.84 9.56
CA PHE A 79 8.28 0.15 10.61
C PHE A 79 9.21 -0.13 11.80
N PRO A 80 9.51 0.89 12.63
CA PRO A 80 10.32 0.72 13.82
C PRO A 80 9.53 0.08 14.97
N ASP A 81 10.24 -0.60 15.87
CA ASP A 81 9.72 -1.17 17.11
C ASP A 81 8.56 -2.17 16.89
N ASP A 82 7.59 -2.16 17.83
CA ASP A 82 6.41 -3.00 17.86
C ASP A 82 5.26 -2.45 17.01
N ALA A 83 4.48 -3.37 16.44
CA ALA A 83 3.30 -3.07 15.62
C ALA A 83 2.16 -2.46 16.47
N ASN A 84 2.08 -1.13 16.51
CA ASN A 84 1.06 -0.37 17.22
C ASN A 84 0.35 0.60 16.29
N ASP A 85 -0.87 1.00 16.67
CA ASP A 85 -1.62 2.04 15.96
C ASP A 85 -0.84 3.36 15.95
N GLY A 86 -0.82 4.01 14.80
CA GLY A 86 -0.14 5.28 14.60
C GLY A 86 1.36 5.17 14.29
N LYS A 87 1.93 3.97 14.22
CA LYS A 87 3.34 3.79 13.87
C LYS A 87 3.56 4.10 12.40
N GLN A 88 4.43 5.05 12.11
CA GLN A 88 4.78 5.40 10.73
C GLN A 88 5.47 4.22 10.03
N VAL A 89 5.06 4.01 8.78
CA VAL A 89 5.65 3.03 7.87
C VAL A 89 6.76 3.72 7.08
N ILE A 90 7.92 3.05 7.00
CA ILE A 90 9.15 3.58 6.41
C ILE A 90 9.80 2.55 5.50
N ALA A 91 10.81 2.97 4.73
CA ALA A 91 11.65 2.12 3.91
C ALA A 91 13.05 1.98 4.51
N THR A 92 13.57 0.76 4.58
CA THR A 92 14.94 0.47 5.04
C THR A 92 15.61 -0.58 4.17
N ASP A 93 16.91 -0.83 4.36
CA ASP A 93 17.63 -1.85 3.61
C ASP A 93 17.27 -3.29 4.04
N GLY A 94 16.67 -3.45 5.22
CA GLY A 94 16.27 -4.75 5.78
C GLY A 94 14.80 -5.07 5.50
N PRO A 95 14.46 -6.29 5.06
CA PRO A 95 13.09 -6.68 4.82
C PRO A 95 12.32 -6.96 6.13
N ARG A 96 10.99 -6.86 6.04
CA ARG A 96 10.04 -7.38 7.02
C ARG A 96 8.96 -8.15 6.28
N GLU A 97 8.45 -9.20 6.90
CA GLU A 97 7.35 -10.00 6.37
C GLU A 97 6.01 -9.26 6.49
N TRP A 98 5.20 -9.35 5.43
CA TRP A 98 3.86 -8.81 5.35
C TRP A 98 2.89 -9.86 4.86
N GLU A 99 1.74 -9.98 5.51
CA GLU A 99 0.64 -10.84 5.07
C GLU A 99 -0.26 -10.07 4.11
N VAL A 100 -0.42 -10.55 2.88
CA VAL A 100 -1.27 -9.90 1.88
C VAL A 100 -2.62 -10.61 1.80
N ARG A 101 -3.66 -9.94 2.28
CA ARG A 101 -5.03 -10.47 2.24
C ARG A 101 -5.79 -9.86 1.07
N VAL A 102 -6.30 -10.71 0.18
CA VAL A 102 -7.11 -10.34 -1.00
C VAL A 102 -8.59 -10.38 -0.65
N GLY A 103 -9.36 -9.40 -1.13
CA GLY A 103 -10.82 -9.42 -1.05
C GLY A 103 -11.48 -8.09 -1.42
N HIS A 104 -12.75 -7.95 -1.06
CA HIS A 104 -13.53 -6.72 -1.28
C HIS A 104 -13.54 -5.80 -0.05
N GLU A 105 -12.53 -5.91 0.83
CA GLU A 105 -12.50 -5.25 2.14
C GLU A 105 -12.45 -3.71 2.11
N GLY A 106 -12.32 -3.09 0.92
CA GLY A 106 -12.39 -1.64 0.70
C GLY A 106 -13.56 -1.17 -0.18
N VAL A 107 -14.39 -2.08 -0.70
CA VAL A 107 -15.49 -1.78 -1.64
C VAL A 107 -16.77 -2.52 -1.23
N ASN A 108 -17.94 -2.00 -1.58
CA ASN A 108 -19.19 -2.69 -1.27
C ASN A 108 -19.28 -4.00 -2.06
N GLN A 109 -19.66 -5.10 -1.42
CA GLN A 109 -19.75 -6.46 -2.02
C GLN A 109 -20.64 -6.58 -3.29
N LYS A 110 -21.38 -5.54 -3.65
CA LYS A 110 -22.37 -5.58 -4.75
C LYS A 110 -21.78 -5.25 -6.12
N ASP A 111 -20.64 -4.57 -6.18
CA ASP A 111 -19.77 -4.50 -7.35
C ASP A 111 -18.41 -3.89 -6.95
N GLU A 112 -17.41 -4.15 -7.79
CA GLU A 112 -16.08 -3.55 -7.84
C GLU A 112 -14.91 -4.37 -7.27
N ARG A 113 -13.80 -4.17 -7.98
CA ARG A 113 -12.60 -5.00 -8.13
C ARG A 113 -11.99 -5.47 -6.81
N GLU A 114 -11.35 -6.65 -6.84
CA GLU A 114 -10.55 -7.12 -5.70
C GLU A 114 -9.50 -6.07 -5.31
N SER A 115 -9.38 -5.86 -4.01
CA SER A 115 -8.38 -5.02 -3.37
C SER A 115 -7.55 -5.88 -2.43
N ILE A 116 -6.44 -5.33 -1.96
CA ILE A 116 -5.62 -5.96 -0.93
C ILE A 116 -5.56 -5.11 0.32
N ARG A 117 -5.29 -5.79 1.43
CA ARG A 117 -4.77 -5.20 2.66
C ARG A 117 -3.46 -5.86 3.01
N ILE A 118 -2.52 -5.08 3.52
CA ILE A 118 -1.14 -5.50 3.79
C ILE A 118 -0.94 -5.46 5.31
N PHE A 119 -0.97 -6.62 5.95
CA PHE A 119 -0.97 -6.77 7.41
C PHE A 119 0.41 -7.10 7.96
N HIS A 120 0.71 -6.63 9.16
CA HIS A 120 1.76 -7.24 9.95
C HIS A 120 1.31 -8.65 10.40
N PRO A 121 2.08 -9.70 10.12
CA PRO A 121 1.66 -11.08 10.38
C PRO A 121 1.23 -11.32 11.84
N GLY A 122 0.16 -12.10 12.02
CA GLY A 122 -0.36 -12.47 13.34
C GLY A 122 -1.07 -11.34 14.10
N THR A 123 -1.35 -10.20 13.44
CA THR A 123 -2.05 -9.05 14.04
C THR A 123 -3.20 -8.56 13.16
N ASP A 124 -3.96 -7.59 13.68
CA ASP A 124 -4.96 -6.82 12.93
C ASP A 124 -4.41 -5.49 12.38
N LYS A 125 -3.10 -5.24 12.52
CA LYS A 125 -2.45 -4.01 12.07
C LYS A 125 -2.13 -4.10 10.58
N ASN A 126 -2.55 -3.12 9.79
CA ASN A 126 -2.27 -3.03 8.36
C ASN A 126 -1.80 -1.63 7.95
N LEU A 127 -1.32 -1.53 6.70
CA LEU A 127 -0.96 -0.25 6.08
C LEU A 127 -2.20 0.64 5.88
N ASP A 128 -2.22 1.75 6.59
CA ASP A 128 -3.30 2.74 6.64
C ASP A 128 -2.80 4.10 6.12
N LEU A 129 -3.57 4.70 5.21
CA LEU A 129 -3.41 6.11 4.91
C LEU A 129 -3.98 6.96 6.06
N LYS A 130 -3.10 7.69 6.75
CA LYS A 130 -3.41 8.41 7.99
C LYS A 130 -4.58 9.39 7.85
N ASP A 131 -5.18 9.74 8.98
CA ASP A 131 -6.26 10.74 9.11
C ASP A 131 -7.50 10.37 8.28
N HIS A 132 -7.94 9.12 8.46
CA HIS A 132 -9.10 8.53 7.78
C HIS A 132 -8.93 8.43 6.25
N GLY A 133 -7.71 8.24 5.76
CA GLY A 133 -7.42 8.23 4.33
C GLY A 133 -7.34 9.62 3.73
N ASP A 134 -6.68 10.58 4.39
CA ASP A 134 -6.41 11.90 3.80
C ASP A 134 -5.34 11.75 2.70
N ILE A 135 -5.70 12.20 1.50
CA ILE A 135 -4.93 12.01 0.26
C ILE A 135 -3.99 13.18 -0.03
N THR A 136 -3.91 14.14 0.88
CA THR A 136 -2.96 15.25 0.79
C THR A 136 -1.56 14.70 0.54
N ALA A 137 -0.92 15.20 -0.52
CA ALA A 137 0.40 14.73 -0.93
C ALA A 137 1.41 14.85 0.21
N GLY A 138 2.11 13.75 0.52
CA GLY A 138 3.05 13.69 1.64
C GLY A 138 2.43 13.25 2.97
N ASN A 139 1.10 13.04 3.04
CA ASN A 139 0.52 12.41 4.21
C ASN A 139 1.08 10.99 4.38
N ILE A 140 1.35 10.62 5.62
CA ILE A 140 2.10 9.39 5.90
C ILE A 140 1.22 8.15 5.82
N ILE A 141 1.88 7.03 5.54
CA ILE A 141 1.32 5.71 5.78
C ILE A 141 1.71 5.27 7.18
N GLN A 142 0.74 4.75 7.92
CA GLN A 142 0.91 4.27 9.28
C GLN A 142 0.42 2.83 9.42
N LEU A 143 0.75 2.18 10.52
CA LEU A 143 0.02 1.00 10.98
C LEU A 143 -1.26 1.43 11.69
N TRP A 144 -2.34 0.72 11.41
CA TRP A 144 -3.58 0.86 12.16
C TRP A 144 -4.36 -0.44 12.21
N SER A 145 -5.09 -0.66 13.30
CA SER A 145 -6.03 -1.76 13.48
C SER A 145 -7.05 -1.78 12.34
N GLN A 146 -7.45 -2.96 11.88
CA GLN A 146 -8.42 -3.09 10.80
C GLN A 146 -9.73 -2.37 11.12
N THR A 147 -10.15 -1.49 10.21
CA THR A 147 -11.47 -0.85 10.19
C THR A 147 -12.18 -1.16 8.86
N PRO A 148 -13.50 -0.93 8.73
CA PRO A 148 -14.19 -0.95 7.44
C PRO A 148 -13.78 0.18 6.48
N GLY A 149 -12.87 1.07 6.89
CA GLY A 149 -12.46 2.23 6.11
C GLY A 149 -11.63 1.87 4.88
N GLN A 150 -11.82 2.65 3.81
CA GLN A 150 -11.16 2.43 2.51
C GLN A 150 -9.69 2.89 2.49
N GLY A 151 -9.27 3.68 3.48
CA GLY A 151 -7.88 4.16 3.59
C GLY A 151 -6.85 3.05 3.84
N GLN A 152 -7.31 1.87 4.23
CA GLN A 152 -6.49 0.68 4.52
C GLN A 152 -6.43 -0.32 3.36
N ALA A 153 -7.15 -0.04 2.26
CA ALA A 153 -7.27 -0.92 1.12
C ALA A 153 -6.60 -0.32 -0.12
N TRP A 154 -5.95 -1.19 -0.89
CA TRP A 154 -5.12 -0.82 -2.02
C TRP A 154 -5.51 -1.65 -3.25
N TYR A 155 -5.66 -1.02 -4.41
CA TYR A 155 -5.69 -1.72 -5.68
C TYR A 155 -4.26 -1.99 -6.14
N PRO A 156 -3.87 -3.27 -6.30
CA PRO A 156 -2.58 -3.63 -6.88
C PRO A 156 -2.69 -3.61 -8.41
N ILE A 157 -2.15 -2.57 -9.05
CA ILE A 157 -2.13 -2.44 -10.51
C ILE A 157 -0.77 -2.89 -11.03
N PRO A 158 -0.68 -3.91 -11.91
CA PRO A 158 0.60 -4.32 -12.49
C PRO A 158 1.36 -3.12 -13.09
N ALA A 159 2.66 -3.03 -12.81
CA ALA A 159 3.53 -1.93 -13.23
C ALA A 159 4.31 -2.22 -14.52
#